data_AF-A0A2V5NKH0-F1
#
_entry.id   AF-A0A2V5NKH0-F1
#
_cell.length_a   1.000
_cell.length_b   1.000
_cell.length_c   1.000
_cell.angle_alpha   90.00
_cell.angle_beta   90.00
_cell.angle_gamma   90.00
#
_symmetry.space_group_name_H-M   'P 1'
#
loop_
_entity.id
_entity.type
_entity.pdbx_description
1 polymer ?
#
loop_
_entity_poly.entity_id
_entity_poly.type
_entity_poly.pdbx_seq_one_letter_code
_entity_poly.pdbx_strand_id
1 'polypeptide(L)'
;MRCSLLYFNTRTKKFERTDYLRTLNKTKSEALACAEPIDPLPSEPELKTKFEALDRQLNKRYSEIIQKADKDQVSNLREAQRTWIKHRDEGAKFHVSVFPAAEKEQRRLQFLCDVTTARIDTQPDEEWEL
;
A
#
# COMPACT_ATOMS: atom_id res chain seq x y z
N MET A 1 12.30 -13.40 -14.54
CA MET A 1 11.67 -14.21 -13.48
C MET A 1 10.21 -13.78 -13.33
N ARG A 2 9.27 -14.70 -13.10
CA ARG A 2 7.86 -14.37 -12.82
C ARG A 2 7.67 -14.30 -11.31
N CYS A 3 7.56 -13.09 -10.75
CA CYS A 3 7.23 -12.92 -9.33
C CYS A 3 5.72 -13.12 -9.15
N SER A 4 5.31 -14.14 -8.41
CA SER A 4 3.93 -14.37 -8.01
C SER A 4 3.80 -14.04 -6.53
N LEU A 5 2.86 -13.15 -6.19
CA LEU A 5 2.54 -12.79 -4.83
C LEU A 5 1.80 -13.95 -4.14
N LEU A 6 2.30 -14.32 -2.97
CA LEU A 6 1.78 -15.30 -2.02
C LEU A 6 1.87 -14.64 -0.64
N TYR A 7 0.85 -14.78 0.20
CA TYR A 7 0.95 -14.30 1.58
C TYR A 7 1.11 -15.49 2.52
N PHE A 8 1.89 -15.30 3.60
CA PHE A 8 2.07 -16.32 4.64
C PHE A 8 1.13 -16.01 5.79
N ASN A 9 0.15 -16.89 6.00
CA ASN A 9 -0.78 -16.80 7.12
C ASN A 9 -0.07 -17.25 8.40
N THR A 10 0.13 -16.33 9.34
CA THR A 10 0.84 -16.60 10.59
C THR A 10 0.04 -17.46 11.57
N ARG A 11 -1.31 -17.46 11.46
CA ARG A 11 -2.21 -18.28 12.29
C ARG A 11 -2.20 -19.74 11.84
N THR A 12 -2.24 -19.99 10.54
CA THR A 12 -2.21 -21.35 9.97
C THR A 12 -0.79 -21.85 9.67
N LYS A 13 0.21 -20.94 9.71
CA LYS A 13 1.60 -21.15 9.31
C LYS A 13 1.74 -21.69 7.88
N LYS A 14 0.91 -21.22 6.96
CA LYS A 14 0.85 -21.69 5.57
C LYS A 14 0.87 -20.54 4.58
N PHE A 15 1.45 -20.79 3.41
CA PHE A 15 1.27 -19.91 2.26
C PHE A 15 -0.12 -20.11 1.69
N GLU A 16 -0.85 -19.01 1.58
CA GLU A 16 -2.22 -18.99 1.11
C GLU A 16 -2.37 -18.06 -0.09
N ARG A 17 -3.38 -18.36 -0.92
CA ARG A 17 -3.64 -17.67 -2.18
C ARG A 17 -5.13 -17.36 -2.27
N THR A 18 -5.47 -16.13 -1.91
CA THR A 18 -6.85 -15.61 -1.99
C THR A 18 -7.24 -15.30 -3.43
N ASP A 19 -8.52 -15.09 -3.68
CA ASP A 19 -9.02 -14.78 -5.03
C ASP A 19 -8.52 -13.41 -5.53
N TYR A 20 -8.31 -12.45 -4.63
CA TYR A 20 -7.58 -11.20 -4.93
C TYR A 20 -6.16 -11.48 -5.42
N LEU A 21 -5.37 -12.28 -4.71
CA LEU A 21 -3.98 -12.60 -5.10
C LEU A 21 -3.93 -13.40 -6.40
N ARG A 22 -4.93 -14.26 -6.67
CA ARG A 22 -5.03 -14.94 -7.97
C ARG A 22 -5.29 -13.93 -9.10
N THR A 23 -6.17 -12.97 -8.87
CA THR A 23 -6.52 -11.96 -9.88
C THR A 23 -5.35 -11.01 -10.13
N LEU A 24 -4.68 -10.54 -9.06
CA LEU A 24 -3.53 -9.65 -9.14
C LEU A 24 -2.31 -10.31 -9.82
N ASN A 25 -2.05 -11.59 -9.52
CA ASN A 25 -1.02 -12.37 -10.21
C ASN A 25 -1.33 -12.60 -11.70
N LYS A 26 -2.61 -12.63 -12.10
CA LYS A 26 -3.01 -12.79 -13.50
C LYS A 26 -2.88 -11.48 -14.28
N THR A 27 -3.19 -10.35 -13.66
CA THR A 27 -3.18 -9.04 -14.32
C THR A 27 -1.78 -8.47 -14.51
N LYS A 28 -0.74 -9.03 -13.88
CA LYS A 28 0.66 -8.51 -13.92
C LYS A 28 0.72 -7.00 -13.63
N SER A 29 -0.16 -6.53 -12.75
CA SER A 29 -0.31 -5.11 -12.49
C SER A 29 0.89 -4.60 -11.69
N GLU A 30 1.37 -3.40 -12.02
CA GLU A 30 2.31 -2.63 -11.19
C GLU A 30 1.62 -2.01 -9.96
N ALA A 31 0.32 -2.24 -9.81
CA ALA A 31 -0.44 -1.80 -8.65
C ALA A 31 0.09 -2.42 -7.35
N LEU A 32 0.08 -1.62 -6.29
CA LEU A 32 0.50 -2.08 -4.96
C LEU A 32 -0.47 -3.14 -4.45
N ALA A 33 0.09 -4.14 -3.76
CA ALA A 33 -0.67 -5.25 -3.20
C ALA A 33 -0.59 -5.25 -1.68
N CYS A 34 -1.65 -5.69 -1.01
CA CYS A 34 -1.66 -5.92 0.44
C CYS A 34 -1.94 -7.39 0.77
N ALA A 35 -1.50 -7.85 1.94
CA ALA A 35 -1.98 -9.11 2.48
C ALA A 35 -3.45 -8.92 2.90
N GLU A 36 -4.35 -9.83 2.52
CA GLU A 36 -5.73 -9.76 3.01
C GLU A 36 -5.75 -10.04 4.52
N PRO A 37 -6.31 -9.13 5.35
CA PRO A 37 -6.45 -9.40 6.76
C PRO A 37 -7.51 -10.49 6.96
N ILE A 38 -7.11 -11.54 7.67
CA ILE A 38 -7.96 -12.68 8.07
C ILE A 38 -8.81 -12.31 9.29
N ASP A 39 -8.39 -11.29 10.05
CA ASP A 39 -9.11 -10.78 11.21
C ASP A 39 -10.28 -9.89 10.77
N PRO A 40 -11.35 -9.79 11.60
CA PRO A 40 -12.44 -8.88 11.33
C PRO A 40 -11.90 -7.46 11.14
N LEU A 41 -12.37 -6.79 10.07
CA LEU A 41 -11.94 -5.44 9.77
C LEU A 41 -12.27 -4.52 10.96
N PRO A 42 -11.34 -3.63 11.36
CA PRO A 42 -11.65 -2.58 12.31
C PRO A 42 -12.79 -1.71 11.76
N SER A 43 -13.45 -0.98 12.66
CA SER A 43 -14.56 -0.12 12.25
C SER A 43 -14.08 1.00 11.30
N GLU A 44 -14.96 1.47 10.41
CA GLU A 44 -14.65 2.61 9.52
C GLU A 44 -14.05 3.83 10.24
N PRO A 45 -14.59 4.31 11.40
CA PRO A 45 -14.01 5.46 12.08
C PRO A 45 -12.57 5.19 12.57
N GLU A 46 -12.29 4.00 13.11
CA GLU A 46 -10.95 3.62 13.54
C GLU A 46 -9.98 3.59 12.36
N LEU A 47 -10.40 3.03 11.23
CA LEU A 47 -9.60 3.00 10.01
C LEU A 47 -9.34 4.39 9.43
N LYS A 48 -10.32 5.30 9.47
CA LYS A 48 -10.14 6.70 9.07
C LYS A 48 -9.13 7.41 9.95
N THR A 49 -9.27 7.31 11.28
CA THR A 49 -8.32 7.92 12.21
C THR A 49 -6.91 7.37 12.02
N LYS A 50 -6.78 6.05 11.83
CA LYS A 50 -5.49 5.42 11.55
C LYS A 50 -4.89 5.93 10.24
N PHE A 51 -5.69 5.98 9.17
CA PHE A 51 -5.23 6.47 7.87
C PHE A 51 -4.79 7.94 7.94
N GLU A 52 -5.54 8.81 8.60
CA GLU A 52 -5.15 10.22 8.79
C GLU A 52 -3.83 10.37 9.54
N ALA A 53 -3.60 9.57 10.59
CA ALA A 53 -2.35 9.58 11.33
C ALA A 53 -1.17 9.14 10.44
N LEU A 54 -1.35 8.06 9.67
CA LEU A 54 -0.36 7.55 8.73
C LEU A 54 -0.06 8.55 7.60
N ASP A 55 -1.08 9.20 7.05
CA ASP A 55 -0.90 10.21 6.00
C ASP A 55 -0.09 11.42 6.50
N ARG A 56 -0.37 11.90 7.72
CA ARG A 56 0.45 12.93 8.36
C ARG A 56 1.90 12.48 8.57
N GLN A 57 2.10 11.23 8.97
CA GLN A 57 3.44 10.68 9.18
C GLN A 57 4.22 10.55 7.86
N LEU A 58 3.57 10.07 6.80
CA LEU A 58 4.15 9.99 5.46
C LEU A 58 4.55 11.38 4.95
N ASN A 59 3.67 12.37 5.07
CA ASN A 59 3.94 13.75 4.64
C ASN A 59 5.10 14.37 5.43
N LYS A 60 5.20 14.09 6.73
CA LYS A 60 6.33 14.52 7.56
C LYS A 60 7.65 13.89 7.08
N ARG A 61 7.68 12.56 6.92
CA ARG A 61 8.85 11.82 6.39
C ARG A 61 9.28 12.33 5.02
N TYR A 62 8.33 12.51 4.10
CA TYR A 62 8.60 13.04 2.77
C TYR A 62 9.22 14.45 2.84
N SER A 63 8.69 15.31 3.72
CA SER A 63 9.23 16.66 3.93
C SER A 63 10.67 16.63 4.47
N GLU A 64 10.98 15.72 5.40
CA GLU A 64 12.33 15.52 5.95
C GLU A 64 13.32 15.03 4.88
N ILE A 65 12.89 14.15 3.98
CA ILE A 65 13.71 13.66 2.85
C ILE A 65 13.98 14.79 1.86
N ILE A 66 12.95 15.53 1.45
CA ILE A 66 13.09 16.65 0.50
C ILE A 66 14.01 17.75 1.03
N GLN A 67 14.02 18.01 2.35
CA GLN A 67 14.93 18.99 2.95
C GLN A 67 16.40 18.56 2.94
N LYS A 68 16.68 17.26 2.89
CA LYS A 68 18.03 16.70 2.88
C LYS A 68 18.54 16.39 1.47
N ALA A 69 17.65 16.32 0.49
CA ALA A 69 17.96 15.96 -0.88
C ALA A 69 18.54 17.13 -1.68
N ASP A 70 19.42 16.81 -2.63
CA ASP A 70 19.95 17.80 -3.56
C ASP A 70 18.89 18.25 -4.56
N LYS A 71 19.07 19.44 -5.16
CA LYS A 71 18.10 20.04 -6.11
C LYS A 71 17.73 19.10 -7.26
N ASP A 72 18.69 18.33 -7.75
CA ASP A 72 18.48 17.39 -8.85
C ASP A 72 17.71 16.14 -8.38
N GLN A 73 17.92 15.69 -7.15
CA GLN A 73 17.19 14.58 -6.53
C GLN A 73 15.75 14.95 -6.13
N VAL A 74 15.49 16.20 -5.77
CA VAL A 74 14.14 16.68 -5.39
C VAL A 74 13.13 16.47 -6.51
N SER A 75 13.53 16.60 -7.78
CA SER A 75 12.65 16.33 -8.92
C SER A 75 12.26 14.85 -8.99
N ASN A 76 13.25 13.95 -8.89
CA ASN A 76 13.03 12.51 -8.91
C ASN A 76 12.17 12.05 -7.73
N LEU A 77 12.42 12.57 -6.53
CA LEU A 77 11.63 12.26 -5.33
C LEU A 77 10.16 12.68 -5.48
N ARG A 78 9.90 13.84 -6.10
CA ARG A 78 8.53 14.29 -6.39
C ARG A 78 7.84 13.38 -7.38
N GLU A 79 8.54 12.96 -8.43
CA GLU A 79 7.99 12.04 -9.42
C GLU A 79 7.71 10.66 -8.81
N ALA A 80 8.67 10.10 -8.09
CA ALA A 80 8.53 8.83 -7.39
C ALA A 80 7.33 8.84 -6.42
N GLN A 81 7.17 9.92 -5.64
CA GLN A 81 6.02 10.06 -4.74
C GLN A 81 4.68 10.14 -5.49
N ARG A 82 4.62 10.87 -6.61
CA ARG A 82 3.39 10.95 -7.44
C ARG A 82 3.06 9.60 -8.07
N THR A 83 4.06 8.89 -8.58
CA THR A 83 3.90 7.55 -9.15
C THR A 83 3.43 6.56 -8.10
N TRP A 84 3.99 6.60 -6.88
CA TRP A 84 3.53 5.77 -5.77
C TRP A 84 2.06 6.06 -5.40
N ILE A 85 1.66 7.34 -5.29
CA ILE A 85 0.26 7.71 -5.01
C ILE A 85 -0.67 7.16 -6.10
N LYS A 86 -0.28 7.26 -7.38
CA LYS A 86 -1.05 6.73 -8.50
C LYS A 86 -1.23 5.22 -8.38
N HIS A 87 -0.16 4.47 -8.16
CA HIS A 87 -0.23 3.01 -8.01
C HIS A 87 -0.99 2.56 -6.76
N ARG A 88 -0.92 3.33 -5.66
CA ARG A 88 -1.75 3.12 -4.46
C ARG A 88 -3.23 3.27 -4.79
N ASP A 89 -3.60 4.35 -5.47
CA ASP A 89 -5.01 4.63 -5.77
C ASP A 89 -5.58 3.63 -6.81
N GLU A 90 -4.77 3.21 -7.78
CA GLU A 90 -5.11 2.12 -8.72
C GLU A 90 -5.26 0.77 -8.00
N GLY A 91 -4.32 0.44 -7.10
CA GLY A 91 -4.37 -0.76 -6.28
C GLY A 91 -5.60 -0.79 -5.37
N ALA A 92 -5.97 0.34 -4.77
CA ALA A 92 -7.17 0.45 -3.94
C ALA A 92 -8.44 0.20 -4.77
N LYS A 93 -8.54 0.80 -5.97
CA LYS A 93 -9.67 0.57 -6.90
C LYS A 93 -9.78 -0.89 -7.30
N PHE A 94 -8.65 -1.52 -7.62
CA PHE A 94 -8.62 -2.94 -7.97
C PHE A 94 -9.00 -3.82 -6.78
N HIS A 95 -8.46 -3.54 -5.58
CA HIS A 95 -8.74 -4.28 -4.36
C HIS A 95 -10.24 -4.26 -4.02
N VAL A 96 -10.90 -3.10 -4.03
CA VAL A 96 -12.33 -3.04 -3.72
C VAL A 96 -13.25 -3.60 -4.81
N SER A 97 -12.74 -3.78 -6.04
CA SER A 97 -13.56 -4.25 -7.17
C SER A 97 -14.04 -5.69 -6.99
N VAL A 98 -13.34 -6.49 -6.18
CA VAL A 98 -13.67 -7.89 -5.93
C VAL A 98 -14.55 -8.12 -4.69
N PHE A 99 -14.83 -7.07 -3.91
CA PHE A 99 -15.61 -7.17 -2.66
C PHE A 99 -17.03 -6.59 -2.78
N PRO A 100 -17.98 -7.07 -1.95
CA PRO A 100 -19.34 -6.53 -1.88
C PRO A 100 -19.37 -5.04 -1.48
N ALA A 101 -20.36 -4.29 -1.99
CA ALA A 101 -20.47 -2.84 -1.78
C ALA A 101 -20.45 -2.42 -0.30
N ALA A 102 -21.03 -3.22 0.59
CA ALA A 102 -21.09 -2.95 2.03
C ALA A 102 -19.71 -2.95 2.71
N GLU A 103 -18.73 -3.67 2.17
CA GLU A 103 -17.38 -3.77 2.75
C GLU A 103 -16.36 -2.88 2.02
N LYS A 104 -16.74 -2.24 0.90
CA LYS A 104 -15.78 -1.55 0.03
C LYS A 104 -15.02 -0.45 0.74
N GLU A 105 -15.67 0.38 1.55
CA GLU A 105 -15.00 1.50 2.21
C GLU A 105 -14.05 1.01 3.31
N GLN A 106 -14.46 0.04 4.13
CA GLN A 106 -13.58 -0.58 5.12
C GLN A 106 -12.35 -1.22 4.47
N ARG A 107 -12.55 -2.03 3.42
CA ARG A 107 -11.46 -2.67 2.67
C ARG A 107 -10.55 -1.64 1.99
N ARG A 108 -11.12 -0.55 1.46
CA ARG A 108 -10.36 0.56 0.90
C ARG A 108 -9.45 1.20 1.94
N LEU A 109 -9.99 1.56 3.10
CA LEU A 109 -9.24 2.22 4.15
C LEU A 109 -8.16 1.32 4.73
N GLN A 110 -8.45 0.02 4.88
CA GLN A 110 -7.46 -0.97 5.29
C GLN A 110 -6.31 -1.08 4.29
N PHE A 111 -6.62 -1.22 2.99
CA PHE A 111 -5.60 -1.22 1.94
C PHE A 111 -4.73 0.04 1.98
N LEU A 112 -5.35 1.22 2.14
CA LEU A 112 -4.62 2.49 2.25
C LEU A 112 -3.71 2.52 3.49
N CYS A 113 -4.17 2.04 4.63
CA CYS A 113 -3.35 1.93 5.83
C CYS A 113 -2.14 1.02 5.62
N ASP A 114 -2.34 -0.16 5.06
CA ASP A 114 -1.28 -1.16 4.90
C ASP A 114 -0.19 -0.68 3.95
N VAL A 115 -0.59 -0.17 2.79
CA VAL A 115 0.32 0.36 1.78
C VAL A 115 1.06 1.61 2.27
N THR A 116 0.38 2.48 3.02
CA THR A 116 1.01 3.68 3.60
C THR A 116 2.01 3.31 4.70
N THR A 117 1.68 2.32 5.55
CA THR A 117 2.60 1.81 6.57
C THR A 117 3.85 1.23 5.92
N ALA A 118 3.68 0.36 4.90
CA ALA A 118 4.80 -0.19 4.15
C ALA A 118 5.71 0.89 3.56
N ARG A 119 5.13 1.95 2.97
CA ARG A 119 5.89 3.07 2.40
C ARG A 119 6.64 3.90 3.45
N ILE A 120 6.09 4.04 4.66
CA ILE A 120 6.77 4.70 5.79
C ILE A 120 7.94 3.85 6.29
N ASP A 121 7.78 2.53 6.29
CA ASP A 121 8.78 1.57 6.76
C ASP A 121 9.90 1.34 5.74
N THR A 122 9.64 1.54 4.44
CA THR A 122 10.68 1.53 3.39
C THR A 122 11.72 2.61 3.70
N GLN A 123 12.97 2.18 3.95
CA GLN A 123 14.07 3.11 4.19
C GLN A 123 14.37 3.96 2.94
N PRO A 124 14.83 5.22 3.11
CA PRO A 124 15.17 6.10 1.99
C PRO A 124 16.21 5.47 1.04
N ASP A 125 17.14 4.71 1.60
CA ASP A 125 18.37 4.30 0.92
C ASP A 125 18.20 3.09 -0.03
N GLU A 126 17.04 2.41 -0.05
CA GLU A 126 16.84 1.18 -0.85
C GLU A 126 15.87 1.33 -2.04
N GLU A 127 14.96 2.31 -2.05
CA GLU A 127 13.97 2.47 -3.12
C GLU A 127 13.65 3.93 -3.50
N TRP A 128 14.19 4.92 -2.78
CA TRP A 128 14.00 6.34 -3.13
C TRP A 128 15.15 6.92 -3.95
N GLU A 129 16.24 6.16 -4.10
CA GLU A 129 17.36 6.45 -4.98
C GLU A 129 17.15 5.80 -6.36
N LEU A 130 16.45 6.52 -7.23
CA LEU A 130 16.61 6.41 -8.68
C LEU A 130 16.99 7.77 -9.26
#